data_AF-A0AAE0BUH3-F1
#
_entry.id   AF-A0AAE0BUH3-F1
#
_cell.length_a   1.000
_cell.length_b   1.000
_cell.length_c   1.000
_cell.angle_alpha   90.00
_cell.angle_beta   90.00
_cell.angle_gamma   90.00
#
_symmetry.space_group_name_H-M   'P 1'
#
loop_
_entity.id
_entity.type
_entity.pdbx_description
1 polymer ?
#
loop_
_entity_poly.entity_id
_entity_poly.type
_entity_poly.pdbx_seq_one_letter_code
_entity_poly.pdbx_strand_id
1 'polypeptide(L)'
;MCVVPEVQLANGQRCIIPPVCWTASGGVGLRLQFPLKLAWALTVHRSQGMTLDRVECRLGSAFECGQAYVALSRARSMDGLRVTGLCQNVVKAHPLVLQFYDSLQQQQRSMQH
;
A
#
# COMPACT_ATOMS: atom_id res chain seq x y z
N MET A 1 -32.60 -2.46 18.31
CA MET A 1 -31.23 -2.41 18.86
C MET A 1 -30.27 -2.13 17.73
N CYS A 2 -29.43 -1.10 17.84
CA CYS A 2 -28.39 -0.81 16.85
C CYS A 2 -27.20 -1.73 17.14
N VAL A 3 -26.89 -2.66 16.24
CA VAL A 3 -25.77 -3.60 16.42
C VAL A 3 -24.47 -2.87 16.09
N VAL A 4 -23.54 -2.82 17.04
CA VAL A 4 -22.20 -2.25 16.85
C VAL A 4 -21.16 -3.37 16.86
N PRO A 5 -20.18 -3.34 15.95
CA PRO A 5 -19.15 -4.37 15.90
C PRO A 5 -18.14 -4.18 17.05
N GLU A 6 -17.84 -5.27 17.74
CA GLU A 6 -16.65 -5.41 18.59
C GLU A 6 -15.51 -5.98 17.73
N VAL A 7 -14.36 -5.32 17.73
CA VAL A 7 -13.19 -5.69 16.91
C VAL A 7 -11.99 -5.92 17.81
N GLN A 8 -11.26 -7.00 17.56
CA GLN A 8 -9.94 -7.24 18.13
C GLN A 8 -8.87 -6.77 17.14
N LEU A 9 -8.03 -5.82 17.56
CA LEU A 9 -6.93 -5.27 16.77
C LEU A 9 -5.72 -6.22 16.78
N ALA A 10 -4.79 -6.01 15.85
CA ALA A 10 -3.58 -6.83 15.72
C ALA A 10 -2.68 -6.83 16.97
N ASN A 11 -2.77 -5.79 17.81
CA ASN A 11 -2.07 -5.69 19.09
C ASN A 11 -2.80 -6.40 20.25
N GLY A 12 -3.91 -7.09 19.98
CA GLY A 12 -4.72 -7.81 20.97
C GLY A 12 -5.78 -6.96 21.69
N GLN A 13 -5.79 -5.63 21.50
CA GLN A 13 -6.81 -4.77 22.11
C GLN A 13 -8.18 -5.00 21.49
N ARG A 14 -9.23 -4.98 22.30
CA ARG A 14 -10.63 -5.04 21.85
C ARG A 14 -11.28 -3.67 21.97
N CYS A 15 -11.99 -3.26 20.94
CA CYS A 15 -12.71 -2.00 20.93
C CYS A 15 -14.06 -2.14 20.21
N ILE A 16 -15.04 -1.36 20.67
CA ILE A 16 -16.31 -1.18 19.98
C ILE A 16 -16.12 -0.05 18.96
N ILE A 17 -16.54 -0.29 17.71
CA ILE A 17 -16.36 0.67 16.62
C ILE A 17 -17.70 1.34 16.30
N PRO A 18 -17.94 2.61 16.72
CA PRO A 18 -19.16 3.33 16.35
C PRO A 18 -19.11 3.83 14.88
N PRO A 19 -20.26 4.15 14.28
CA PRO A 19 -20.29 4.78 12.97
C PRO A 19 -19.73 6.21 13.04
N VAL A 20 -19.02 6.62 11.99
CA VAL A 20 -18.44 7.97 11.85
C VAL A 20 -19.12 8.68 10.69
N CYS A 21 -19.33 10.00 10.82
CA CYS A 21 -19.80 10.84 9.73
C CYS A 21 -18.62 11.34 8.90
N TRP A 22 -18.66 11.09 7.60
CA TRP A 22 -17.67 11.52 6.62
C TRP A 22 -18.25 12.63 5.76
N THR A 23 -17.50 13.72 5.60
CA THR A 23 -17.90 14.86 4.76
C THR A 23 -17.02 14.91 3.52
N ALA A 24 -17.64 15.04 2.34
CA ALA A 24 -16.90 15.19 1.09
C ALA A 24 -16.16 16.54 1.04
N SER A 25 -14.98 16.55 0.41
CA SER A 25 -14.21 17.77 0.14
C SER A 25 -15.04 18.70 -0.75
N GLY A 26 -15.58 19.77 -0.17
CA GLY A 26 -16.55 20.68 -0.83
C GLY A 26 -17.89 20.80 -0.10
N GLY A 27 -18.12 20.06 0.98
CA GLY A 27 -19.28 20.21 1.87
C GLY A 27 -20.60 19.63 1.33
N VAL A 28 -20.65 19.24 0.05
CA VAL A 28 -21.83 18.67 -0.59
C VAL A 28 -21.76 17.14 -0.50
N GLY A 29 -22.04 16.59 0.67
CA GLY A 29 -22.18 15.14 0.86
C GLY A 29 -21.74 14.66 2.23
N LEU A 30 -22.65 13.97 2.92
CA LEU A 30 -22.42 13.35 4.23
C LEU A 30 -22.64 11.84 4.12
N ARG A 31 -21.76 11.06 4.76
CA ARG A 31 -21.86 9.60 4.83
C ARG A 31 -21.66 9.14 6.26
N LEU A 32 -22.70 8.58 6.87
CA LEU A 32 -22.59 7.88 8.15
C LEU A 32 -22.25 6.41 7.90
N GLN A 33 -21.07 5.96 8.30
CA GLN A 33 -20.57 4.62 8.03
C GLN A 33 -19.57 4.18 9.10
N PHE A 34 -19.56 2.88 9.44
CA PHE A 34 -18.48 2.31 10.27
C PHE A 34 -17.13 2.50 9.56
N PRO A 35 -16.07 2.97 10.26
CA PRO A 35 -14.72 3.13 9.69
C PRO A 35 -14.01 1.77 9.52
N LEU A 36 -14.71 0.78 8.97
CA LEU A 36 -14.26 -0.57 8.74
C LEU A 36 -14.42 -0.92 7.26
N LYS A 37 -13.41 -1.57 6.71
CA LYS A 37 -13.41 -2.12 5.36
C LYS A 37 -12.82 -3.52 5.40
N LEU A 38 -13.35 -4.43 4.58
CA LEU A 38 -12.71 -5.74 4.37
C LEU A 38 -11.27 -5.52 3.90
N ALA A 39 -10.32 -6.09 4.66
CA ALA A 39 -8.89 -5.87 4.49
C ALA A 39 -8.12 -7.14 4.06
N TRP A 40 -8.82 -8.23 3.74
CA TRP A 40 -8.21 -9.48 3.29
C TRP A 40 -7.46 -9.34 1.95
N ALA A 41 -8.01 -8.54 1.05
CA ALA A 41 -7.41 -8.26 -0.25
C ALA A 41 -7.56 -6.78 -0.58
N LEU A 42 -6.50 -6.20 -1.11
CA LEU A 42 -6.41 -4.81 -1.50
C LEU A 42 -5.53 -4.69 -2.74
N THR A 43 -5.83 -3.73 -3.62
CA THR A 43 -5.01 -3.50 -4.80
C THR A 43 -3.73 -2.76 -4.42
N VAL A 44 -2.66 -2.98 -5.18
CA VAL A 44 -1.37 -2.30 -4.97
C VAL A 44 -1.53 -0.77 -4.93
N HIS A 45 -2.35 -0.22 -5.83
CA HIS A 45 -2.66 1.22 -5.85
C HIS A 45 -3.30 1.72 -4.55
N ARG A 46 -4.18 0.94 -3.93
CA ARG A 46 -4.82 1.32 -2.66
C ARG A 46 -3.87 1.19 -1.46
N SER A 47 -2.82 0.38 -1.57
CA SER A 47 -1.76 0.30 -0.54
C SER A 47 -0.69 1.37 -0.63
N GLN A 48 -0.67 2.19 -1.68
CA GLN A 48 0.42 3.14 -1.86
C GLN A 48 0.49 4.13 -0.68
N GLY A 49 1.66 4.20 -0.04
CA GLY A 49 1.87 5.00 1.17
C GLY A 49 1.54 4.30 2.49
N MET A 50 0.99 3.08 2.46
CA MET A 50 0.73 2.29 3.67
C MET A 50 1.98 1.51 4.11
N THR A 51 2.05 1.21 5.41
CA THR A 51 2.99 0.26 6.02
C THR A 51 2.18 -0.89 6.62
N LEU A 52 2.45 -2.12 6.18
CA LEU A 52 1.71 -3.32 6.55
C LEU A 52 2.61 -4.29 7.32
N ASP A 53 2.11 -4.80 8.44
CA ASP A 53 2.84 -5.75 9.29
C ASP A 53 2.85 -7.18 8.77
N ARG A 54 1.75 -7.60 8.13
CA ARG A 54 1.60 -8.92 7.51
C ARG A 54 0.92 -8.76 6.16
N VAL A 55 1.55 -9.22 5.10
CA VAL A 55 1.04 -9.09 3.73
C VAL A 55 1.45 -10.27 2.87
N GLU A 56 0.51 -10.77 2.08
CA GLU A 56 0.78 -11.69 0.98
C GLU A 56 0.67 -10.94 -0.35
N CYS A 57 1.77 -10.93 -1.11
CA CYS A 57 1.88 -10.27 -2.40
C CYS A 57 1.89 -11.33 -3.52
N ARG A 58 0.80 -11.41 -4.29
CA ARG A 58 0.74 -12.21 -5.51
C ARG A 58 1.23 -11.37 -6.69
N LEU A 59 2.44 -11.63 -7.17
CA LEU A 59 3.10 -10.82 -8.19
C LEU A 59 2.86 -11.29 -9.63
N GLY A 60 2.31 -12.49 -9.83
CA GLY A 60 2.08 -13.03 -11.18
C GLY A 60 1.11 -12.23 -12.04
N SER A 61 0.36 -11.30 -11.45
CA SER A 61 -0.54 -10.37 -12.13
C SER A 61 -0.01 -8.93 -12.16
N ALA A 62 1.24 -8.68 -11.78
CA ALA A 62 1.86 -7.36 -11.91
C ALA A 62 2.16 -7.09 -13.38
N PHE A 63 1.67 -5.96 -13.91
CA PHE A 63 1.79 -5.62 -15.33
C PHE A 63 2.50 -4.29 -15.56
N GLU A 64 2.47 -3.37 -14.58
CA GLU A 64 3.11 -2.06 -14.67
C GLU A 64 4.55 -2.03 -14.15
N CYS A 65 5.37 -1.16 -14.73
CA CYS A 65 6.71 -0.87 -14.23
C CYS A 65 6.64 -0.34 -12.80
N GLY A 66 7.49 -0.85 -11.91
CA GLY A 66 7.52 -0.46 -10.50
C GLY A 66 6.40 -1.02 -9.62
N GLN A 67 5.37 -1.66 -10.18
CA GLN A 67 4.23 -2.17 -9.39
C GLN A 67 4.65 -3.25 -8.38
N ALA A 68 5.53 -4.17 -8.80
CA ALA A 68 6.08 -5.19 -7.91
C ALA A 68 6.87 -4.55 -6.75
N TYR A 69 7.65 -3.51 -7.03
CA TYR A 69 8.39 -2.76 -6.00
C TYR A 69 7.44 -2.04 -5.03
N VAL A 70 6.39 -1.38 -5.53
CA VAL A 70 5.40 -0.71 -4.67
C VAL A 70 4.73 -1.72 -3.74
N ALA A 71 4.34 -2.89 -4.25
CA ALA A 71 3.71 -3.94 -3.45
C ALA A 71 4.64 -4.49 -2.35
N LEU A 72 5.88 -4.84 -2.72
CA LEU A 72 6.86 -5.40 -1.78
C LEU A 72 7.28 -4.39 -0.71
N SER A 73 7.48 -3.12 -1.09
CA SER A 73 7.86 -2.05 -0.17
C SER A 73 6.79 -1.67 0.86
N ARG A 74 5.59 -2.28 0.81
CA ARG A 74 4.56 -2.07 1.85
C ARG A 74 4.84 -2.90 3.10
N ALA A 75 5.56 -4.02 2.98
CA ALA A 75 5.86 -4.88 4.11
C ALA A 75 6.88 -4.20 5.03
N ARG A 76 6.60 -4.17 6.34
CA ARG A 76 7.53 -3.62 7.34
C ARG A 76 8.75 -4.52 7.57
N SER A 77 8.57 -5.83 7.46
CA SER A 77 9.60 -6.83 7.72
C SER A 77 9.50 -7.99 6.73
N MET A 78 10.61 -8.71 6.54
CA MET A 78 10.63 -9.91 5.70
C MET A 78 9.80 -11.06 6.30
N ASP A 79 9.79 -11.20 7.63
CA ASP A 79 8.99 -12.22 8.33
C ASP A 79 7.47 -12.02 8.13
N GLY A 80 7.06 -10.76 7.93
CA GLY A 80 5.68 -10.39 7.64
C GLY A 80 5.30 -10.49 6.16
N LEU A 81 6.22 -10.87 5.28
CA LEU A 81 6.03 -10.85 3.83
C LEU A 81 5.99 -12.27 3.25
N ARG A 82 4.89 -12.58 2.56
CA ARG A 82 4.78 -13.78 1.72
C ARG A 82 4.66 -13.35 0.26
N VAL A 83 5.49 -13.93 -0.61
CA VAL A 83 5.44 -13.64 -2.06
C VAL A 83 5.03 -14.89 -2.81
N THR A 84 4.05 -14.76 -3.72
CA THR A 84 3.60 -15.85 -4.59
C THR A 84 3.58 -15.43 -6.05
N GLY A 85 3.81 -16.39 -6.96
CA GLY A 85 3.77 -16.14 -8.40
C GLY A 85 4.86 -15.18 -8.91
N LEU A 86 6.03 -15.14 -8.26
CA LEU A 86 7.17 -14.36 -8.72
C LEU A 86 7.71 -14.99 -10.02
N CYS A 87 7.89 -14.16 -11.05
CA CYS A 87 8.59 -14.53 -12.28
C CYS A 87 9.53 -13.40 -12.71
N GLN A 88 10.53 -13.70 -13.53
CA GLN A 88 11.57 -12.74 -13.88
C GLN A 88 11.03 -11.48 -14.61
N ASN A 89 9.88 -11.62 -15.27
CA ASN A 89 9.28 -10.57 -16.10
C ASN A 89 8.41 -9.55 -15.32
N VAL A 90 8.21 -9.72 -14.01
CA VAL A 90 7.36 -8.80 -13.21
C VAL A 90 8.15 -7.68 -12.53
N VAL A 91 9.47 -7.83 -12.38
CA VAL A 91 10.34 -6.79 -11.81
C VAL A 91 10.91 -5.96 -12.95
N LYS A 92 10.26 -4.83 -13.24
CA LYS A 92 10.61 -3.92 -14.32
C LYS A 92 10.68 -2.49 -13.82
N ALA A 93 11.67 -1.73 -14.33
CA ALA A 93 11.78 -0.29 -14.17
C ALA A 93 11.59 0.38 -15.54
N HIS A 94 10.94 1.53 -15.55
CA HIS A 94 10.71 2.27 -16.80
C HIS A 94 12.04 2.88 -17.30
N PRO A 95 12.44 2.69 -18.58
CA PRO A 95 13.73 3.16 -19.09
C PRO A 95 13.98 4.66 -18.89
N LEU A 96 12.96 5.51 -19.12
CA LEU A 96 13.08 6.96 -18.88
C LEU A 96 13.38 7.31 -17.42
N VAL A 97 12.88 6.52 -16.46
CA VAL A 97 13.14 6.75 -15.03
C VAL A 97 14.60 6.40 -14.72
N LEU A 98 15.10 5.30 -15.29
CA LEU A 98 16.52 4.93 -15.16
C LEU A 98 17.43 6.04 -15.71
N GLN A 99 17.16 6.51 -16.93
CA GLN A 99 17.90 7.62 -17.55
C GLN A 99 17.88 8.89 -16.69
N PHE A 100 16.72 9.23 -16.13
CA PHE A 100 16.58 10.36 -15.23
C PHE A 100 17.46 10.20 -13.98
N TYR A 101 17.39 9.06 -13.29
CA TYR A 101 18.23 8.82 -12.10
C TYR A 101 19.73 8.77 -12.43
N ASP A 102 20.12 8.26 -13.60
CA ASP A 102 21.50 8.27 -14.08
C ASP A 102 22.01 9.71 -14.27
N SER A 103 21.19 10.58 -14.89
CA SER A 103 21.55 11.99 -15.06
C SER A 103 21.73 12.74 -13.72
N LEU A 104 20.88 12.44 -12.73
CA LEU A 104 20.99 13.02 -11.39
C LEU A 104 22.29 12.58 -10.69
N GLN A 105 22.67 11.30 -10.80
CA GLN A 105 23.91 10.80 -10.23
C GLN A 105 25.14 11.46 -10.86
N GLN A 106 25.13 11.69 -12.17
CA GLN A 106 26.22 12.38 -12.87
C GLN A 106 26.37 13.82 -12.40
N GLN A 107 25.26 14.56 -12.27
CA GLN A 107 25.26 15.93 -11.74
C GLN A 107 25.80 16.02 -10.31
N GLN A 108 25.41 15.07 -9.44
CA GLN A 108 25.90 15.02 -8.07
C GLN A 108 27.41 14.80 -8.01
N ARG A 109 27.95 13.92 -8.87
CA ARG A 109 29.41 13.67 -8.95
C ARG A 109 30.16 14.89 -9.46
N SER A 110 29.62 15.60 -10.45
CA SER A 110 30.27 16.81 -11.00
C SER A 110 30.26 18.00 -10.03
N MET A 111 29.33 18.05 -9.07
CA MET A 111 29.28 19.10 -8.04
C MET A 111 30.17 18.81 -6.82
N GLN A 112 30.70 17.58 -6.70
CA GLN A 112 31.59 17.16 -5.62
C GLN A 112 33.08 17.30 -5.98
N HIS A 113 33.37 17.75 -7.20
CA HIS A 113 34.70 18.15 -7.69
C HIS A 113 34.70 19.65 -7.97
#